data_AF-A0A2D6UI56-F1
#
_entry.id   AF-A0A2D6UI56-F1
#
_cell.length_a   1.000
_cell.length_b   1.000
_cell.length_c   1.000
_cell.angle_alpha   90.00
_cell.angle_beta   90.00
_cell.angle_gamma   90.00
#
_symmetry.space_group_name_H-M   'P 1'
#
loop_
_entity.id
_entity.type
_entity.pdbx_description
1 polymer ?
#
loop_
_entity_poly.entity_id
_entity_poly.type
_entity_poly.pdbx_seq_one_letter_code
_entity_poly.pdbx_strand_id
1 'polypeptide(L)'
;MARARGGLSKWFKEEWVDISRKKKGGGHPPCGRKKAKTSSSGYPKCVPKSKASKMSASQKKSAVQRKRAKPQGVGGKPTNVKTLVKKRK
;
A
#
# COMPACT_ATOMS: atom_id res chain seq x y z
N MET A 1 10.11 21.36 -19.82
CA MET A 1 10.82 20.08 -19.63
C MET A 1 9.95 18.94 -20.14
N ALA A 2 10.37 18.25 -21.20
CA ALA A 2 9.64 17.09 -21.73
C ALA A 2 9.65 15.97 -20.67
N ARG A 3 8.49 15.70 -20.05
CA ARG A 3 8.35 14.56 -19.12
C ARG A 3 8.56 13.27 -19.91
N ALA A 4 9.47 12.41 -19.43
CA ALA A 4 9.74 11.12 -20.04
C ALA A 4 8.44 10.36 -20.35
N ARG A 5 8.19 10.06 -21.63
CA ARG A 5 7.03 9.27 -22.08
C ARG A 5 7.29 7.79 -21.75
N GLY A 6 7.14 7.41 -20.49
CA GLY A 6 7.46 6.06 -20.02
C GLY A 6 6.73 5.67 -18.73
N GLY A 7 6.89 4.39 -18.33
CA GLY A 7 6.18 3.79 -17.20
C GLY A 7 6.34 4.55 -15.87
N LEU A 8 7.47 5.22 -15.65
CA LEU A 8 7.73 6.01 -14.45
C LEU A 8 6.84 7.26 -14.38
N SER A 9 6.63 7.95 -15.51
CA SER A 9 5.73 9.12 -15.57
C SER A 9 4.28 8.74 -15.30
N LYS A 10 3.88 7.54 -15.74
CA LYS A 10 2.57 6.96 -15.43
C LYS A 10 2.47 6.66 -13.93
N TRP A 11 3.49 6.01 -13.36
CA TRP A 11 3.56 5.67 -11.95
C TRP A 11 3.40 6.90 -11.02
N PHE A 12 4.04 8.03 -11.36
CA PHE A 12 3.89 9.28 -10.60
C PHE A 12 2.53 9.97 -10.78
N LYS A 13 1.84 9.73 -11.90
CA LYS A 13 0.48 10.25 -12.15
C LYS A 13 -0.61 9.38 -11.51
N GLU A 14 -0.29 8.16 -11.09
CA GLU A 14 -1.25 7.28 -10.44
C GLU A 14 -1.64 7.84 -9.07
N GLU A 15 -2.94 7.81 -8.78
CA GLU A 15 -3.42 8.10 -7.43
C GLU A 15 -3.12 6.92 -6.52
N TRP A 16 -2.45 7.17 -5.40
CA TRP A 16 -2.14 6.14 -4.40
C TRP A 16 -3.11 6.21 -3.23
N VAL A 17 -3.54 5.05 -2.74
CA VAL A 17 -4.47 4.94 -1.60
C VAL A 17 -3.93 3.99 -0.53
N ASP A 18 -4.30 4.24 0.73
CA ASP A 18 -3.94 3.40 1.86
C ASP A 18 -5.02 2.35 2.13
N ILE A 19 -4.74 1.10 1.76
CA ILE A 19 -5.68 -0.02 1.98
C ILE A 19 -5.82 -0.45 3.44
N SER A 20 -4.95 0.05 4.34
CA SER A 20 -5.01 -0.28 5.76
C SER A 20 -6.06 0.54 6.53
N ARG A 21 -6.59 1.60 5.91
CA ARG A 21 -7.60 2.48 6.50
C ARG A 21 -8.83 2.54 5.60
N LYS A 22 -9.99 2.76 6.21
CA LYS A 22 -11.25 3.00 5.51
C LYS A 22 -11.73 4.42 5.82
N LYS A 23 -12.33 5.10 4.85
CA LYS A 23 -13.02 6.37 5.10
C LYS A 23 -14.41 6.10 5.64
N LYS A 24 -14.96 7.08 6.38
CA LYS A 24 -16.39 7.13 6.69
C LYS A 24 -17.13 7.35 5.36
N GLY A 25 -18.00 6.41 4.98
CA GLY A 25 -18.64 6.38 3.65
C GLY A 25 -18.00 5.42 2.62
N GLY A 26 -16.99 4.64 3.02
CA GLY A 26 -16.37 3.65 2.15
C GLY A 26 -15.15 4.15 1.38
N GLY A 27 -14.45 3.22 0.73
CA GLY A 27 -13.19 3.51 0.05
C GLY A 27 -11.99 3.76 0.98
N HIS A 28 -10.87 4.20 0.39
CA HIS A 28 -9.58 4.34 1.05
C HIS A 28 -9.07 5.79 0.98
N PRO A 29 -8.44 6.31 2.05
CA PRO A 29 -7.79 7.61 2.04
C PRO A 29 -6.59 7.65 1.08
N PRO A 30 -6.22 8.85 0.58
CA PRO A 30 -4.99 9.00 -0.19
C PRO A 30 -3.80 8.48 0.62
N CYS A 31 -2.85 7.86 -0.08
CA CYS A 31 -1.66 7.33 0.55
C CYS A 31 -0.60 8.41 0.75
N GLY A 32 0.15 8.28 1.83
CA GLY A 32 1.13 9.26 2.26
C GLY A 32 0.73 9.94 3.57
N ARG A 33 1.72 10.49 4.25
CA ARG A 33 1.54 11.20 5.52
C ARG A 33 2.35 12.48 5.45
N LYS A 34 1.76 13.59 5.91
CA LYS A 34 2.49 14.86 6.04
C LYS A 34 3.56 14.81 7.14
N LYS A 35 3.34 14.02 8.20
CA LYS A 35 4.27 13.84 9.33
C LYS A 35 4.41 12.36 9.70
N ALA A 36 5.63 11.93 10.00
CA ALA A 36 5.97 10.55 10.36
C ALA A 36 5.70 10.24 11.85
N LYS A 37 4.47 10.47 12.34
CA LYS A 37 4.09 10.01 13.68
C LYS A 37 3.62 8.55 13.60
N THR A 38 4.49 7.61 13.96
CA THR A 38 4.23 6.16 13.92
C THR A 38 3.45 5.65 15.14
N SER A 39 3.41 6.44 16.22
CA SER A 39 2.85 6.07 17.53
C SER A 39 1.39 5.62 17.51
N SER A 40 0.55 6.10 16.59
CA SER A 40 -0.89 5.82 16.63
C SER A 40 -1.40 4.80 15.62
N SER A 41 -0.71 4.56 14.49
CA SER A 41 -1.29 3.72 13.41
C SER A 41 -0.29 3.08 12.43
N GLY A 42 1.01 3.12 12.72
CA GLY A 42 2.06 2.57 11.85
C GLY A 42 2.11 3.17 10.43
N TYR A 43 2.97 2.61 9.57
CA TYR A 43 3.13 3.05 8.19
C TYR A 43 1.92 2.68 7.31
N PRO A 44 1.46 3.59 6.43
CA PRO A 44 0.37 3.30 5.50
C PRO A 44 0.75 2.18 4.54
N LYS A 45 -0.23 1.42 4.07
CA LYS A 45 -0.02 0.33 3.11
C LYS A 45 -0.52 0.80 1.75
N CYS A 46 0.37 1.45 1.01
CA CYS A 46 0.05 2.11 -0.25
C CYS A 46 -0.09 1.12 -1.40
N VAL A 47 -1.10 1.36 -2.23
CA VAL A 47 -1.26 0.74 -3.55
C VAL A 47 -1.88 1.75 -4.52
N PRO A 48 -1.68 1.61 -5.84
CA PRO A 48 -2.41 2.41 -6.81
C PRO A 48 -3.91 2.21 -6.64
N LYS A 49 -4.69 3.28 -6.76
CA LYS A 49 -6.17 3.27 -6.69
C LYS A 49 -6.76 2.30 -7.72
N SER A 50 -6.17 2.25 -8.91
CA SER A 50 -6.51 1.31 -10.00
C SER A 50 -6.32 -0.16 -9.61
N LYS A 51 -5.34 -0.46 -8.74
CA LYS A 51 -5.13 -1.80 -8.19
C LYS A 51 -6.05 -2.06 -7.01
N ALA A 52 -6.25 -1.07 -6.14
CA ALA A 52 -7.12 -1.17 -4.98
C ALA A 52 -8.60 -1.39 -5.36
N SER A 53 -9.07 -0.83 -6.48
CA SER A 53 -10.42 -1.07 -6.99
C SER A 53 -10.62 -2.52 -7.46
N LYS A 54 -9.57 -3.13 -8.03
CA LYS A 54 -9.56 -4.53 -8.49
C LYS A 54 -9.38 -5.55 -7.35
N MET A 55 -9.02 -5.10 -6.14
CA MET A 55 -8.83 -5.97 -5.00
C MET A 55 -10.13 -6.15 -4.20
N SER A 56 -10.48 -7.40 -3.91
CA SER A 56 -11.56 -7.72 -2.97
C SER A 56 -11.20 -7.31 -1.54
N ALA A 57 -12.20 -7.22 -0.66
CA ALA A 57 -11.99 -6.93 0.76
C ALA A 57 -11.06 -7.95 1.43
N SER A 58 -11.18 -9.24 1.09
CA SER A 58 -10.34 -10.32 1.62
C SER A 58 -8.89 -10.19 1.13
N GLN A 59 -8.68 -9.86 -0.15
CA GLN A 59 -7.35 -9.62 -0.70
C GLN A 59 -6.67 -8.41 -0.03
N LYS A 60 -7.41 -7.32 0.21
CA LYS A 60 -6.90 -6.14 0.93
C LYS A 60 -6.49 -6.50 2.36
N LYS A 61 -7.36 -7.21 3.10
CA LYS A 61 -7.08 -7.66 4.46
C LYS A 61 -5.83 -8.55 4.51
N SER A 62 -5.73 -9.53 3.63
CA SER A 62 -4.56 -10.41 3.52
C SER A 62 -3.28 -9.65 3.18
N ALA A 63 -3.34 -8.68 2.25
CA ALA A 63 -2.19 -7.84 1.92
C ALA A 63 -1.72 -7.02 3.14
N VAL A 64 -2.64 -6.39 3.86
CA VAL A 64 -2.32 -5.60 5.07
C VAL A 64 -1.71 -6.49 6.16
N GLN A 65 -2.31 -7.65 6.44
CA GLN A 65 -1.81 -8.58 7.46
C GLN A 65 -0.38 -9.01 7.17
N ARG A 66 -0.07 -9.43 5.94
CA ARG A 66 1.30 -9.85 5.58
C ARG A 66 2.30 -8.72 5.70
N LYS A 67 1.92 -7.50 5.28
CA LYS A 67 2.78 -6.31 5.36
C LYS A 67 2.95 -5.80 6.80
N ARG A 68 2.15 -6.28 7.76
CA ARG A 68 2.30 -6.03 9.20
C ARG A 68 3.08 -7.14 9.90
N ALA A 69 3.03 -8.37 9.39
CA ALA A 69 3.70 -9.53 9.97
C ALA A 69 5.25 -9.43 9.94
N LYS A 70 5.82 -8.54 9.13
CA LYS A 70 7.27 -8.28 9.12
C LYS A 70 7.57 -6.80 9.33
N PRO A 71 8.52 -6.45 10.23
CA PRO A 71 9.00 -5.08 10.37
C PRO A 71 9.56 -4.60 9.03
N GLN A 72 9.32 -3.33 8.69
CA GLN A 72 9.76 -2.69 7.45
C GLN A 72 10.95 -1.78 7.76
N GLY A 73 11.96 -1.72 6.89
CA GLY A 73 13.10 -0.81 7.08
C GLY A 73 14.15 -1.34 8.06
N VAL A 74 14.20 -2.66 8.30
CA VAL A 74 15.22 -3.26 9.17
C VAL A 74 16.59 -3.05 8.53
N GLY A 75 17.50 -2.37 9.22
CA GLY A 75 18.82 -2.02 8.69
C GLY A 75 18.77 -1.11 7.46
N GLY A 76 17.74 -0.26 7.33
CA GLY A 76 17.58 0.66 6.20
C GLY A 76 17.09 0.00 4.91
N LYS A 77 16.82 -1.32 4.91
CA LYS A 77 16.38 -2.06 3.72
C LYS A 77 14.87 -2.33 3.75
N PRO A 78 14.19 -2.30 2.59
CA PRO A 78 12.79 -2.68 2.51
C PRO A 78 12.62 -4.18 2.78
N THR A 79 11.64 -4.54 3.59
CA THR A 79 11.37 -5.94 3.93
C THR A 79 10.33 -6.52 2.98
N ASN A 80 10.79 -7.39 2.08
CA ASN A 80 9.91 -8.07 1.12
C ASN A 80 9.04 -9.12 1.83
N VAL A 81 7.75 -9.16 1.46
CA VAL A 81 6.78 -10.16 1.92
C VAL A 81 6.19 -10.86 0.71
N LYS A 82 5.99 -12.18 0.81
CA LYS A 82 5.44 -12.99 -0.29
C LYS A 82 4.02 -12.53 -0.62
N THR A 83 3.74 -12.24 -1.90
CA THR A 83 2.44 -11.77 -2.41
C THR A 83 1.49 -12.90 -2.80
N LEU A 84 2.00 -14.11 -3.00
CA LEU A 84 1.25 -15.36 -3.13
C LEU A 84 1.65 -16.28 -1.98
N VAL A 85 0.67 -16.69 -1.18
CA VAL A 85 0.87 -17.67 -0.11
C VAL A 85 0.04 -18.89 -0.50
N LYS A 86 0.66 -20.08 -0.48
CA LYS A 86 -0.08 -21.34 -0.70
C LYS A 86 -1.25 -21.39 0.29
N LYS A 87 -2.45 -21.76 -0.19
CA LYS A 87 -3.56 -22.10 0.71
C LYS A 87 -3.05 -23.14 1.70
N ARG A 88 -3.29 -22.94 2.99
CA ARG A 88 -3.13 -24.01 3.96
C ARG A 88 -4.16 -25.09 3.58
N LYS A 89 -3.68 -26.33 3.46
CA LYS A 89 -4.54 -27.50 3.27
C LYS A 89 -5.50 -27.61 4.45
#